data_AF-A0A7X5E535-F1
#
_entry.id   AF-A0A7X5E535-F1
#
_cell.length_a   1.000
_cell.length_b   1.000
_cell.length_c   1.000
_cell.angle_alpha   90.00
_cell.angle_beta   90.00
_cell.angle_gamma   90.00
#
_symmetry.space_group_name_H-M   'P 1'
#
loop_
_entity.id
_entity.type
_entity.pdbx_description
1 polymer ?
#
loop_
_entity_poly.entity_id
_entity_poly.type
_entity_poly.pdbx_seq_one_letter_code
_entity_poly.pdbx_strand_id
1 'polypeptide(L)'
;MKLYDNDAYRDEFMSLVYGLLASDGTNDRANQIIDAFDTAPEVEAEPLQPNEPLTLDELREMDGQPVWIVNVADINCFQGHWDICDWENGERVLFPYCLETPDIADYDPEGKLGVAGWRAYRRQGG
;
A
#
# COMPACT_ATOMS: atom_id res chain seq x y z
N MET A 1 -5.79 1.39 4.59
CA MET A 1 -5.50 1.93 5.93
C MET A 1 -6.83 2.15 6.63
N LYS A 2 -7.07 1.53 7.78
CA LYS A 2 -8.27 1.82 8.59
C LYS A 2 -7.93 3.01 9.48
N LEU A 3 -8.71 4.08 9.36
CA LEU A 3 -8.59 5.25 10.24
C LEU A 3 -9.55 5.00 11.40
N TYR A 4 -9.01 4.95 12.61
CA TYR A 4 -9.81 4.77 13.82
C TYR A 4 -10.14 6.15 14.41
N ASP A 5 -11.38 6.31 14.84
CA ASP A 5 -11.82 7.50 15.58
C ASP A 5 -11.38 7.35 17.04
N ASN A 6 -10.19 7.86 17.37
CA ASN A 6 -9.59 7.71 18.69
C ASN A 6 -10.48 8.24 19.82
N ASP A 7 -11.29 9.27 19.56
CA ASP A 7 -12.20 9.84 20.56
C ASP A 7 -13.33 8.86 20.87
N ALA A 8 -13.93 8.25 19.84
CA ALA A 8 -14.96 7.22 20.02
C ALA A 8 -14.42 5.97 20.74
N TYR A 9 -13.19 5.55 20.43
CA TYR A 9 -12.54 4.41 21.11
C TYR A 9 -12.23 4.73 22.58
N ARG A 10 -11.83 5.97 22.87
CA ARG A 10 -11.56 6.41 24.23
C ARG A 10 -12.81 6.37 25.09
N ASP A 11 -13.95 6.82 24.57
CA ASP A 11 -15.23 6.78 25.28
C ASP A 11 -15.69 5.34 25.58
N GLU A 12 -15.58 4.44 24.61
CA GLU A 12 -15.88 3.01 24.79
C GLU A 12 -14.95 2.38 25.84
N PHE A 13 -13.65 2.68 25.77
CA PHE A 13 -12.65 2.21 26.73
C PHE A 13 -12.97 2.69 28.15
N MET A 14 -13.26 3.97 28.34
CA MET A 14 -13.64 4.53 29.65
C MET A 14 -14.86 3.80 30.23
N SER A 15 -15.91 3.63 29.43
CA SER A 15 -17.14 2.94 29.84
C SER A 15 -16.86 1.50 30.29
N LEU A 16 -16.01 0.78 29.54
CA LEU A 16 -15.60 -0.58 29.87
C LEU A 16 -14.80 -0.65 31.19
N VAL A 17 -13.84 0.27 31.39
CA VAL A 17 -13.01 0.30 32.60
C VAL A 17 -13.86 0.56 33.85
N TYR A 18 -14.78 1.53 33.80
CA TYR A 18 -15.71 1.79 34.90
C TYR A 18 -16.66 0.61 35.15
N GLY A 19 -17.15 -0.04 34.10
CA GLY A 19 -18.01 -1.22 34.23
C GLY A 19 -17.31 -2.41 34.89
N LEU A 20 -16.05 -2.67 34.53
CA LEU A 20 -15.26 -3.77 35.08
C LEU A 20 -14.87 -3.55 36.55
N LEU A 21 -14.64 -2.29 36.94
CA LEU A 21 -14.20 -1.93 38.29
C LEU A 21 -15.32 -1.40 39.19
N ALA A 22 -16.58 -1.52 38.76
CA ALA A 22 -17.75 -1.03 39.52
C ALA A 22 -17.84 -1.63 40.94
N SER A 23 -17.23 -2.79 41.19
CA SER A 23 -17.21 -3.45 42.50
C SER A 23 -16.13 -2.93 43.47
N ASP A 24 -15.18 -2.12 43.02
CA ASP A 24 -14.01 -1.72 43.82
C ASP A 24 -14.31 -0.67 44.90
N GLY A 25 -15.58 -0.25 45.02
CA GLY A 25 -16.05 0.67 46.07
C GLY A 25 -15.67 2.14 45.86
N THR A 26 -14.59 2.41 45.13
CA THR A 26 -14.22 3.75 44.63
C THR A 26 -13.79 3.68 43.16
N ASN A 27 -13.81 4.83 42.49
CA ASN A 27 -13.40 4.96 41.09
C ASN A 27 -11.89 5.18 40.92
N ASP A 28 -11.10 5.14 41.99
CA ASP A 28 -9.69 5.54 41.96
C ASP A 28 -8.85 4.65 41.03
N ARG A 29 -9.11 3.34 41.04
CA ARG A 29 -8.43 2.39 40.13
C ARG A 29 -8.84 2.58 38.68
N ALA A 30 -10.10 2.92 38.42
CA ALA A 30 -10.57 3.23 37.07
C ALA A 30 -9.88 4.48 36.53
N ASN A 31 -9.80 5.54 37.35
CA ASN A 31 -9.11 6.79 36.99
C ASN A 31 -7.62 6.55 36.68
N GLN A 32 -6.92 5.75 37.48
CA GLN A 32 -5.50 5.43 37.23
C GLN A 32 -5.26 4.73 35.88
N ILE A 33 -6.17 3.83 35.48
CA ILE A 33 -6.05 3.11 34.20
C ILE A 33 -6.33 4.05 33.03
N ILE A 34 -7.33 4.93 33.18
CA ILE A 34 -7.67 5.94 32.18
C ILE A 34 -6.52 6.92 32.02
N ASP A 35 -5.94 7.43 33.11
CA ASP A 35 -4.80 8.35 33.07
C ASP A 35 -3.58 7.67 32.40
N ALA A 36 -3.35 6.39 32.66
CA ALA A 36 -2.29 5.62 32.00
C ALA A 36 -2.53 5.47 30.49
N PHE A 37 -3.78 5.38 30.06
CA PHE A 37 -4.16 5.35 28.64
C PHE A 37 -3.96 6.71 27.98
N ASP A 38 -4.38 7.80 28.62
CA ASP A 38 -4.22 9.17 28.11
C ASP A 38 -2.76 9.64 28.04
N THR A 39 -1.89 9.04 28.85
CA THR A 39 -0.45 9.31 28.85
C THR A 39 0.35 8.40 27.90
N ALA A 40 -0.33 7.48 27.21
CA ALA A 40 0.32 6.64 26.22
C ALA A 40 0.87 7.52 25.08
N PRO A 41 2.10 7.25 24.59
CA PRO A 41 2.68 8.04 23.52
C PRO A 41 1.85 7.86 22.23
N GLU A 42 1.49 8.98 21.61
CA GLU A 42 0.94 8.97 20.26
C GLU A 42 2.02 8.46 19.30
N VAL A 43 1.70 7.36 18.61
CA VAL A 43 2.55 6.87 17.53
C VAL A 43 1.98 7.42 16.24
N GLU A 44 2.72 8.30 15.58
CA GLU A 44 2.38 8.69 14.21
C GLU A 44 2.40 7.43 13.34
N ALA A 45 1.24 7.09 12.77
CA ALA A 45 1.19 6.04 11.77
C ALA A 45 2.05 6.50 10.60
N GLU A 46 3.14 5.78 10.31
CA GLU A 46 3.94 6.08 9.12
C GLU A 46 3.00 5.99 7.91
N PRO A 47 2.79 7.11 7.18
CA PRO A 47 2.07 7.03 5.93
C PRO A 47 2.89 6.12 5.04
N LEU A 48 2.32 4.98 4.64
CA LEU A 48 2.87 4.18 3.55
C LEU A 48 3.11 5.17 2.42
N GLN A 49 4.39 5.42 2.08
CA GLN A 49 4.68 6.30 0.95
C GLN A 49 3.90 5.76 -0.24
N PRO A 50 3.15 6.61 -0.98
CA PRO A 50 2.45 6.15 -2.16
C PRO A 50 3.46 5.41 -3.02
N ASN A 51 3.19 4.14 -3.33
CA ASN A 51 4.06 3.42 -4.25
C ASN A 51 3.85 4.05 -5.62
N GLU A 52 4.70 5.01 -5.97
CA GLU A 52 4.62 5.67 -7.26
C GLU A 52 4.92 4.64 -8.36
N PRO A 53 4.26 4.75 -9.53
CA PRO A 53 4.60 3.92 -10.67
C PRO A 53 6.07 4.09 -11.02
N LEU A 54 6.74 2.98 -11.30
CA LEU A 54 8.12 2.98 -11.76
C LEU A 54 8.21 3.66 -13.12
N THR A 55 9.18 4.55 -13.27
CA THR A 55 9.62 5.07 -14.57
C THR A 55 10.34 3.97 -15.37
N LEU A 56 10.54 4.18 -16.68
CA LEU A 56 11.29 3.24 -17.52
C LEU A 56 12.73 3.05 -17.04
N ASP A 57 13.39 4.11 -16.56
CA ASP A 57 14.75 4.01 -16.05
C ASP A 57 14.81 3.25 -14.71
N GLU A 58 13.86 3.46 -13.81
CA GLU A 58 13.75 2.64 -12.58
C GLU A 58 13.40 1.17 -12.90
N LEU A 59 12.62 0.91 -13.94
CA LEU A 59 12.34 -0.45 -14.41
C LEU A 59 13.60 -1.13 -14.97
N ARG A 60 14.51 -0.39 -15.60
CA ARG A 60 15.81 -0.93 -16.04
C ARG A 60 16.65 -1.39 -14.85
N GLU A 61 16.60 -0.66 -13.74
CA GLU A 61 17.29 -1.05 -12.50
C GLU A 61 16.66 -2.31 -11.85
N MET A 62 15.41 -2.61 -12.21
CA MET A 62 14.66 -3.78 -11.71
C MET A 62 14.74 -5.00 -12.64
N ASP A 63 15.65 -5.02 -13.60
CA ASP A 63 15.85 -6.20 -14.47
C ASP A 63 16.10 -7.48 -13.67
N GLY A 64 15.32 -8.52 -13.96
CA GLY A 64 15.28 -9.79 -13.22
C GLY A 64 14.53 -9.76 -11.87
N GLN A 65 13.94 -8.63 -11.46
CA GLN A 65 13.23 -8.50 -10.19
C GLN A 65 11.70 -8.54 -10.34
N PRO A 66 10.97 -8.97 -9.28
CA PRO A 66 9.52 -8.97 -9.30
C PRO A 66 8.94 -7.56 -9.22
N VAL A 67 7.98 -7.28 -10.10
CA VAL A 67 7.20 -6.04 -10.14
C VAL A 67 5.70 -6.36 -10.16
N TRP A 68 4.91 -5.50 -9.54
CA TRP A 68 3.45 -5.57 -9.63
C TRP A 68 3.00 -4.74 -10.82
N ILE A 69 2.27 -5.33 -11.76
CA ILE A 69 1.84 -4.65 -12.98
C ILE A 69 0.34 -4.51 -12.93
N VAL A 70 -0.15 -3.32 -13.27
CA VAL A 70 -1.57 -3.07 -13.48
C VAL A 70 -1.77 -2.49 -14.87
N ASN A 71 -2.87 -2.89 -15.49
CA ASN A 71 -3.39 -2.19 -16.64
C ASN A 71 -3.88 -0.78 -16.24
N VAL A 72 -3.71 0.20 -17.12
CA VAL A 72 -4.25 1.56 -16.94
C VAL A 72 -5.10 2.06 -18.11
N ALA A 73 -5.38 1.22 -19.10
CA ALA A 73 -6.18 1.59 -20.26
C ALA A 73 -7.10 0.44 -20.66
N ASP A 74 -8.26 0.73 -21.27
CA ASP A 74 -9.19 -0.26 -21.84
C ASP A 74 -8.55 -1.16 -22.96
N ILE A 75 -7.24 -1.02 -23.16
CA ILE A 75 -6.37 -1.59 -24.19
C ILE A 75 -5.82 -2.98 -23.79
N ASN A 76 -5.59 -3.25 -22.49
CA ASN A 76 -5.27 -4.60 -21.99
C ASN A 76 -6.26 -5.03 -20.90
N CYS A 77 -6.65 -6.30 -20.88
CA CYS A 77 -7.73 -6.79 -20.03
C CYS A 77 -7.24 -7.59 -18.82
N PHE A 78 -5.93 -7.60 -18.54
CA PHE A 78 -5.40 -8.35 -17.42
C PHE A 78 -5.68 -7.68 -16.06
N GLN A 79 -6.06 -8.50 -15.08
CA GLN A 79 -6.09 -8.09 -13.68
C GLN A 79 -4.65 -7.89 -13.19
N GLY A 80 -4.44 -6.91 -12.31
CA GLY A 80 -3.11 -6.64 -11.77
C GLY A 80 -2.49 -7.90 -11.15
N HIS A 81 -1.22 -8.16 -11.46
CA HIS A 81 -0.51 -9.36 -11.02
C HIS A 81 0.99 -9.09 -10.84
N TRP A 82 1.67 -10.04 -10.18
CA TRP A 82 3.13 -10.05 -10.06
C TRP A 82 3.74 -10.69 -11.30
N ASP A 83 4.77 -10.05 -11.85
CA ASP A 83 5.58 -10.59 -12.94
C ASP A 83 7.06 -10.23 -12.71
N ILE A 84 7.95 -10.82 -13.50
CA ILE A 84 9.37 -10.51 -13.52
C ILE A 84 9.61 -9.45 -14.58
N CYS A 85 10.27 -8.36 -14.20
CA CYS A 85 10.76 -7.38 -15.16
C CYS A 85 11.93 -8.00 -15.93
N ASP A 86 11.80 -8.15 -17.24
CA ASP A 86 12.84 -8.74 -18.11
C ASP A 86 13.13 -7.79 -19.27
N TRP A 87 14.38 -7.35 -19.41
CA TRP A 87 14.79 -6.46 -20.50
C TRP A 87 15.46 -7.22 -21.65
N GLU A 88 14.78 -7.28 -22.80
CA GLU A 88 15.38 -7.77 -24.04
C GLU A 88 16.31 -6.72 -24.64
N ASN A 89 17.61 -7.03 -24.65
CA ASN A 89 18.69 -6.23 -25.26
C ASN A 89 18.74 -4.74 -24.81
N GLY A 90 18.12 -4.39 -23.68
CA GLY A 90 18.05 -3.02 -23.17
C GLY A 90 17.11 -2.07 -23.94
N GLU A 91 16.42 -2.59 -24.96
CA GLU A 91 15.54 -1.82 -25.84
C GLU A 91 14.06 -1.97 -25.46
N ARG A 92 13.69 -3.14 -24.91
CA ARG A 92 12.30 -3.45 -24.57
C ARG A 92 12.21 -4.20 -23.25
N VAL A 93 11.23 -3.84 -22.44
CA VAL A 93 10.81 -4.62 -21.27
C VAL A 93 9.69 -5.59 -21.66
N LEU A 94 9.84 -6.83 -21.22
CA LEU A 94 8.89 -7.91 -21.34
C LEU A 94 8.44 -8.33 -19.94
N PHE A 95 7.19 -8.77 -19.88
CA PHE A 95 6.59 -9.36 -18.70
C PHE A 95 6.13 -10.77 -19.09
N PRO A 96 6.97 -11.79 -18.81
CA PRO A 96 6.80 -13.15 -19.35
C PRO A 96 5.44 -13.80 -19.06
N TYR A 97 4.76 -13.38 -17.98
CA TYR A 97 3.47 -13.91 -17.55
C TYR A 97 2.29 -12.99 -17.88
N CYS A 98 2.52 -11.87 -18.56
CA CYS A 98 1.47 -10.94 -18.96
C CYS A 98 0.44 -11.56 -19.92
N LEU A 99 0.77 -12.69 -20.58
CA LEU A 99 -0.09 -13.55 -21.43
C LEU A 99 -0.94 -12.85 -22.52
N GLU A 100 -0.85 -11.53 -22.65
CA GLU A 100 -1.46 -10.70 -23.68
C GLU A 100 -0.33 -10.08 -24.51
N THR A 101 -0.46 -10.12 -25.83
CA THR A 101 0.47 -9.48 -26.77
C THR A 101 -0.05 -8.08 -27.07
N PRO A 102 0.48 -7.02 -26.45
CA PRO A 102 0.03 -5.67 -26.74
C PRO A 102 0.42 -5.27 -28.17
N ASP A 103 -0.41 -4.45 -28.81
CA ASP A 103 -0.11 -3.92 -30.14
C ASP A 103 1.08 -2.94 -30.02
N ILE A 104 2.05 -3.07 -30.93
CA ILE A 104 3.24 -2.21 -31.01
C ILE A 104 2.86 -0.76 -31.37
N ALA A 105 1.64 -0.53 -31.89
CA ALA A 105 1.11 0.80 -32.19
C ALA A 105 0.67 1.60 -30.95
N ASP A 106 0.57 0.99 -29.76
CA ASP A 106 -0.03 1.58 -28.55
C ASP A 106 0.97 2.40 -27.70
N TYR A 107 1.75 3.23 -28.39
CA TYR A 107 2.79 4.10 -27.84
C TYR A 107 2.24 5.12 -26.82
N ASP A 108 2.82 5.15 -25.61
CA ASP A 108 2.61 6.25 -24.66
C ASP A 108 3.47 7.47 -25.03
N PRO A 109 2.85 8.57 -25.49
CA PRO A 109 3.59 9.77 -25.90
C PRO A 109 4.30 10.49 -24.76
N GLU A 110 3.95 10.22 -23.49
CA GLU A 110 4.58 10.86 -22.33
C GLU A 110 5.75 10.07 -21.73
N GLY A 111 5.98 8.82 -22.17
CA GLY A 111 7.07 7.96 -21.66
C GLY A 111 6.97 7.62 -20.16
N LYS A 112 5.78 7.78 -19.56
CA LYS A 112 5.49 7.49 -18.15
C LYS A 112 4.80 6.14 -17.96
N LEU A 113 4.38 5.53 -19.05
CA LEU A 113 3.82 4.20 -19.16
C LEU A 113 4.80 3.33 -19.96
N GLY A 114 4.76 2.03 -19.72
CA GLY A 114 5.40 1.10 -20.65
C GLY A 114 4.78 1.20 -22.04
N VAL A 115 5.44 0.60 -23.04
CA VAL A 115 5.06 0.58 -24.47
C VAL A 115 3.65 0.00 -24.74
N ALA A 116 2.92 -0.43 -23.70
CA ALA A 116 1.65 -1.11 -23.80
C ALA A 116 0.62 -0.66 -22.73
N GLY A 117 0.63 0.61 -22.30
CA GLY A 117 -0.46 1.14 -21.47
C GLY A 117 -0.63 0.47 -20.09
N TRP A 118 0.49 0.10 -19.46
CA TRP A 118 0.53 -0.49 -18.12
C TRP A 118 1.41 0.34 -17.18
N ARG A 119 1.20 0.14 -15.87
CA ARG A 119 2.05 0.69 -14.80
C ARG A 119 2.64 -0.43 -13.97
N ALA A 120 3.92 -0.31 -13.66
CA ALA A 120 4.63 -1.26 -12.81
C ALA A 120 4.99 -0.60 -11.47
N TYR A 121 5.01 -1.39 -10.42
CA TYR A 121 5.27 -0.95 -9.06
C TYR A 121 6.29 -1.87 -8.40
N ARG A 122 7.24 -1.28 -7.67
CA ARG A 122 8.20 -2.05 -6.85
C ARG A 122 7.48 -2.73 -5.70
N ARG A 123 8.03 -3.85 -5.22
CA ARG A 123 7.60 -4.42 -3.95
C ARG A 123 8.00 -3.48 -2.81
N GLN A 124 7.03 -3.00 -2.02
CA GLN A 124 7.35 -2.31 -0.78
C GLN A 124 7.90 -3.35 0.21
N GLY A 125 9.09 -3.09 0.74
CA GLY A 125 9.68 -3.90 1.81
C GLY A 125 8.77 -3.86 3.04
N GLY A 126 8.60 -5.01 3.69
CA GLY A 126 7.96 -5.10 4.99
C GLY A 126 8.93 -4.82 6.12
#